data_AF-T0Z4Z3-F1
#
_entry.id   AF-T0Z4Z3-F1
#
_cell.length_a   1.000
_cell.length_b   1.000
_cell.length_c   1.000
_cell.angle_alpha   90.00
_cell.angle_beta   90.00
_cell.angle_gamma   90.00
#
_symmetry.space_group_name_H-M   'P 1'
#
loop_
_entity.id
_entity.type
_entity.pdbx_description
1 polymer ?
#
loop_
_entity_poly.entity_id
_entity_poly.type
_entity_poly.pdbx_seq_one_letter_code
_entity_poly.pdbx_strand_id
1 'polypeptide(L)' 'MRLATRERNRDALDKLIAAHAIALDVILVTNNVTDFAGYPGLRMENWVGNR' A
#
# COMPACT_ATOMS: atom_id res chain seq x y z
N MET A 1 -2.92 10.92 -22.79
CA MET A 1 -3.48 11.32 -21.47
C MET A 1 -3.97 10.07 -20.71
N ARG A 2 -3.05 9.22 -20.21
CA ARG A 2 -3.37 8.02 -19.39
C ARG A 2 -2.48 7.90 -18.13
N LEU A 3 -1.43 8.73 -18.02
CA LEU A 3 -0.45 8.67 -16.94
C LEU A 3 -0.92 9.48 -15.72
N ALA A 4 -1.36 10.72 -15.92
CA ALA A 4 -1.83 11.59 -14.84
C ALA A 4 -3.03 11.03 -14.05
N THR A 5 -3.91 10.25 -14.70
CA THR A 5 -5.05 9.60 -14.03
C THR A 5 -4.60 8.40 -13.19
N ARG A 6 -3.50 7.73 -13.56
CA ARG A 6 -2.99 6.55 -12.85
C ARG A 6 -2.33 6.92 -11.53
N GLU A 7 -1.53 7.98 -11.51
CA GLU A 7 -0.88 8.46 -10.28
C GLU A 7 -1.90 8.88 -9.23
N ARG A 8 -2.85 9.75 -9.62
CA ARG A 8 -3.88 10.25 -8.69
C ARG A 8 -4.82 9.15 -8.16
N ASN A 9 -5.11 8.14 -8.99
CA ASN A 9 -5.93 6.99 -8.57
C ASN A 9 -5.16 6.01 -7.68
N ARG A 10 -3.86 5.85 -7.91
CA ARG A 10 -3.00 5.00 -7.07
C ARG A 10 -2.98 5.54 -5.64
N ASP A 11 -2.71 6.84 -5.45
CA ASP A 11 -2.69 7.46 -4.13
C ASP A 11 -4.01 7.29 -3.36
N ALA A 12 -5.15 7.35 -4.07
CA ALA A 12 -6.46 7.18 -3.46
C ALA A 12 -6.72 5.73 -3.02
N LEU A 13 -6.32 4.76 -3.85
CA LEU A 13 -6.48 3.34 -3.53
C LEU A 13 -5.53 2.89 -2.42
N ASP A 14 -4.28 3.37 -2.43
CA ASP A 14 -3.28 3.03 -1.40
C ASP A 14 -3.74 3.49 -0.02
N LYS A 15 -4.37 4.68 0.07
CA LYS A 15 -5.00 5.17 1.30
C LYS A 15 -6.09 4.24 1.81
N LEU A 16 -6.95 3.75 0.91
CA LEU A 16 -8.06 2.85 1.27
C LEU A 16 -7.55 1.49 1.73
N ILE A 17 -6.54 0.95 1.06
CA ILE A 17 -5.89 -0.32 1.42
C ILE A 17 -5.22 -0.19 2.80
N ALA A 18 -4.45 0.88 3.02
CA ALA A 18 -3.79 1.14 4.30
C ALA A 18 -4.80 1.31 5.44
N ALA A 19 -5.86 2.11 5.22
CA ALA A 19 -6.90 2.31 6.22
C ALA A 19 -7.63 1.01 6.58
N HIS A 20 -7.91 0.15 5.60
CA HIS A 20 -8.53 -1.14 5.82
C HIS A 20 -7.64 -2.09 6.64
N ALA A 21 -6.35 -2.17 6.29
CA ALA A 21 -5.39 -3.00 7.02
C ALA A 21 -5.19 -2.53 8.47
N ILE A 22 -5.16 -1.21 8.70
CA ILE A 22 -5.09 -0.64 10.06
C ILE A 22 -6.38 -0.93 10.84
N ALA A 23 -7.55 -0.72 10.24
CA ALA A 23 -8.83 -0.92 10.91
C ALA A 23 -9.06 -2.37 11.36
N LEU A 24 -8.54 -3.33 10.59
CA LEU A 24 -8.60 -4.76 10.92
C LEU A 24 -7.43 -5.23 11.78
N ASP A 25 -6.44 -4.37 12.03
CA ASP A 25 -5.17 -4.72 12.67
C ASP A 25 -4.53 -5.97 12.03
N VAL A 26 -4.31 -5.90 10.71
CA VAL A 26 -3.69 -6.98 9.91
C VAL A 26 -2.42 -6.50 9.21
N ILE A 27 -1.61 -7.46 8.74
CA ILE A 27 -0.39 -7.19 7.98
C ILE A 27 -0.73 -7.04 6.50
N LEU A 28 -0.34 -5.92 5.89
CA LEU A 28 -0.42 -5.71 4.45
C LEU A 28 0.78 -6.36 3.76
N VAL A 29 0.52 -7.38 2.93
CA VAL A 29 1.55 -7.97 2.08
C VAL A 29 1.62 -7.19 0.76
N THR A 30 2.75 -6.57 0.46
CA THR A 30 2.96 -5.78 -0.77
C THR A 30 4.40 -5.85 -1.26
N ASN A 31 4.58 -5.86 -2.59
CA ASN A 31 5.90 -5.73 -3.21
C ASN A 31 6.36 -4.27 -3.36
N ASN A 32 5.45 -3.32 -3.10
CA ASN A 32 5.68 -1.89 -3.30
C ASN A 32 5.69 -1.15 -1.97
N VAL A 33 6.54 -1.60 -1.04
CA VAL A 33 6.64 -1.09 0.34
C VAL A 33 6.87 0.42 0.42
N THR A 34 7.51 1.03 -0.58
CA THR A 34 7.77 2.49 -0.61
C THR A 34 6.49 3.32 -0.63
N ASP A 35 5.47 2.90 -1.38
CA ASP A 35 4.20 3.64 -1.50
C ASP A 35 3.38 3.58 -0.19
N PHE A 36 3.68 2.60 0.68
CA PHE A 36 2.98 2.38 1.95
C PHE A 36 3.78 2.80 3.20
N ALA A 37 5.05 3.17 3.05
CA ALA A 37 5.92 3.59 4.15
C ALA A 37 5.44 4.86 4.87
N GLY A 38 4.60 5.68 4.23
CA GLY A 38 4.05 6.91 4.78
C GLY A 38 2.84 6.75 5.71
N TYR A 39 2.31 5.53 5.90
CA TYR A 39 1.10 5.30 6.71
C TYR A 39 1.46 4.88 8.15
N PRO A 40 1.30 5.75 9.16
CA PRO A 40 1.61 5.41 10.54
C PRO A 40 0.68 4.30 11.06
N GLY A 41 1.24 3.30 11.74
CA GLY A 41 0.50 2.17 12.30
C GLY A 41 0.22 1.02 11.33
N LEU A 42 0.58 1.16 10.05
CA LEU A 42 0.45 0.08 9.07
C LEU A 42 1.57 -0.95 9.25
N ARG A 43 1.20 -2.21 9.51
CA ARG A 43 2.13 -3.35 9.50
C ARG A 43 2.22 -3.91 8.08
N MET A 44 3.43 -4.17 7.60
CA MET A 44 3.69 -4.53 6.19
C MET A 44 4.71 -5.66 6.06
N GLU A 45 4.55 -6.49 5.04
CA GLU A 45 5.53 -7.51 4.63
C GLU A 45 5.74 -7.52 3.11
N ASN A 46 6.97 -7.80 2.68
CA ASN A 46 7.28 -8.04 1.27
C ASN A 46 7.70 -9.49 1.07
N TRP A 47 6.89 -10.24 0.32
CA TRP A 47 7.16 -11.65 0.02
C TRP A 47 7.88 -11.88 -1.30
N VAL A 48 8.20 -10.81 -2.04
CA VAL A 48 8.98 -10.91 -3.27
C VAL A 48 10.45 -11.11 -2.89
N GLY A 49 10.82 -12.37 -2.72
CA GLY A 49 12.20 -12.76 -2.43
C GLY A 49 12.27 -13.94 -1.47
N ASN A 50 12.17 -15.15 -2.02
CA ASN A 50 12.85 -16.32 -1.47
C ASN A 50 13.07 -17.41 -2.55
N ARG A 51 13.75 -17.04 -3.66
CA ARG A 51 14.38 -18.00 -4.58
C ARG A 51 15.55 -17.34 -5.30
#